data_AF-A0AAP8QDI7-F1
#
_entry.id   AF-A0AAP8QDI7-F1
#
_cell.length_a   1.000
_cell.length_b   1.000
_cell.length_c   1.000
_cell.angle_alpha   90.00
_cell.angle_beta   90.00
_cell.angle_gamma   90.00
#
_symmetry.space_group_name_H-M   'P 1'
#
loop_
_entity.id
_entity.type
_entity.pdbx_description
1 polymer ?
#
loop_
_entity_poly.entity_id
_entity_poly.type
_entity_poly.pdbx_seq_one_letter_code
_entity_poly.pdbx_strand_id
1 'polypeptide(L)' 'MPKKLKKKNDDYSVDLDKFTDKVKGGRGTYKDQKTSWTIEKTKGTGGNKVGHKGDVWKLRNFKGKRIASLTKEGKIVGQ' A
#
# COMPACT_ATOMS: atom_id res chain seq x y z
N MET A 1 1.50 -10.85 -6.70
CA MET A 1 1.73 -10.34 -5.31
C MET A 1 1.79 -11.52 -4.35
N PRO A 2 2.74 -11.57 -3.40
CA PRO A 2 2.84 -12.64 -2.40
C PRO A 2 1.55 -12.82 -1.59
N LYS A 3 1.10 -14.07 -1.37
CA LYS A 3 -0.07 -14.37 -0.52
C LYS A 3 0.08 -13.78 0.89
N LYS A 4 1.29 -13.75 1.43
CA LYS A 4 1.60 -13.17 2.75
C LYS A 4 1.29 -11.67 2.87
N LEU A 5 1.13 -10.93 1.78
CA LEU A 5 0.72 -9.51 1.81
C LEU A 5 -0.80 -9.31 1.77
N LYS A 6 -1.56 -10.34 1.42
CA LYS A 6 -3.02 -10.23 1.36
C LYS A 6 -3.63 -10.24 2.76
N LYS A 7 -4.82 -9.64 2.89
CA LYS A 7 -5.68 -9.84 4.07
C LYS A 7 -6.13 -11.31 4.10
N LYS A 8 -6.31 -11.84 5.31
CA LYS A 8 -6.82 -13.21 5.49
C LYS A 8 -8.22 -13.30 4.87
N ASN A 9 -8.45 -14.30 4.03
CA ASN A 9 -9.71 -14.55 3.32
C ASN A 9 -10.16 -13.43 2.35
N ASP A 10 -9.26 -12.54 1.92
CA ASP A 10 -9.56 -11.51 0.93
C ASP A 10 -8.48 -11.49 -0.16
N ASP A 11 -8.87 -11.92 -1.35
CA ASP A 11 -7.95 -12.00 -2.49
C ASP A 11 -7.63 -10.66 -3.15
N TYR A 12 -8.40 -9.63 -2.83
CA TYR A 12 -8.38 -8.32 -3.48
C TYR A 12 -7.93 -7.17 -2.57
N SER A 13 -7.58 -7.48 -1.32
CA SER A 13 -7.05 -6.50 -0.37
C SER A 13 -5.65 -6.84 0.12
N VAL A 14 -4.87 -5.78 0.30
CA VAL A 14 -3.57 -5.82 0.97
C VAL A 14 -3.77 -5.57 2.46
N ASP A 15 -3.04 -6.32 3.25
CA ASP A 15 -2.97 -6.15 4.69
C ASP A 15 -1.99 -5.01 5.02
N LEU A 16 -2.54 -3.81 5.21
CA LEU A 16 -1.77 -2.60 5.47
C LEU A 16 -1.05 -2.63 6.82
N ASP A 17 -1.53 -3.43 7.78
CA ASP A 17 -0.95 -3.54 9.12
C ASP A 17 0.42 -4.23 9.10
N LYS A 18 0.79 -4.86 7.98
CA LYS A 18 2.13 -5.41 7.77
C LYS A 18 3.19 -4.36 7.45
N PHE A 19 2.77 -3.15 7.04
CA PHE A 19 3.67 -2.07 6.65
C PHE A 19 3.90 -1.13 7.83
N THR A 20 4.63 -1.62 8.84
CA THR A 20 4.90 -0.87 10.08
C THR A 20 6.19 -0.06 10.02
N ASP A 21 7.13 -0.44 9.16
CA ASP A 21 8.47 0.16 9.14
C ASP A 21 8.49 1.40 8.25
N LYS A 22 8.60 2.58 8.87
CA LYS A 22 8.61 3.85 8.15
C LYS A 22 9.97 4.07 7.49
N VAL A 23 9.98 4.17 6.17
CA VAL A 23 11.21 4.40 5.40
C VAL A 23 11.69 5.84 5.61
N LYS A 24 12.88 6.02 6.18
CA LYS A 24 13.50 7.35 6.39
C LYS A 24 13.71 8.05 5.05
N GLY A 25 13.26 9.30 4.93
CA GLY A 25 13.29 10.06 3.67
C GLY A 25 12.21 9.66 2.65
N GLY A 26 11.48 8.56 2.88
CA GLY A 26 10.33 8.16 2.10
C GLY A 26 9.10 9.01 2.45
N ARG A 27 8.47 9.61 1.45
CA ARG A 27 7.38 10.60 1.58
C ARG A 27 6.08 9.94 2.09
N GLY A 28 6.05 9.53 3.35
CA GLY A 28 4.98 8.69 3.91
C GLY A 28 5.04 7.27 3.37
N THR A 29 6.24 6.72 3.21
CA THR A 29 6.47 5.35 2.73
C THR A 29 6.65 4.42 3.92
N TYR A 30 5.96 3.30 3.89
CA TYR A 30 6.05 2.23 4.88
C TYR A 30 6.43 0.92 4.20
N LYS A 31 7.23 0.11 4.87
CA LYS A 31 7.80 -1.14 4.36
C LYS A 31 7.30 -2.31 5.20
N ASP A 32 6.96 -3.40 4.53
CA ASP A 32 6.83 -4.70 5.18
C ASP A 32 8.20 -5.37 5.25
N GLN A 33 8.69 -5.62 6.46
CA GLN A 33 10.00 -6.23 6.69
C GLN A 33 10.10 -7.66 6.13
N LYS A 34 8.97 -8.39 6.05
CA LYS A 34 8.96 -9.79 5.61
C LYS A 34 9.05 -9.96 4.10
N THR A 35 8.59 -8.99 3.32
CA THR A 35 8.59 -9.07 1.85
C THR A 35 9.49 -8.02 1.21
N SER A 36 9.89 -7.00 1.96
CA SER A 36 10.50 -5.76 1.45
C SER A 36 9.63 -4.96 0.48
N TRP A 37 8.32 -5.23 0.44
CA TRP A 37 7.38 -4.40 -0.32
C TRP A 37 7.10 -3.11 0.43
N THR A 38 6.63 -2.11 -0.29
CA THR A 38 6.32 -0.81 0.29
C THR A 38 4.95 -0.32 -0.11
N ILE A 39 4.32 0.42 0.79
CA ILE A 39 3.20 1.30 0.48
C ILE A 39 3.68 2.75 0.57
N GLU A 40 3.30 3.57 -0.39
CA GLU A 40 3.61 4.99 -0.42
C GLU A 40 2.31 5.78 -0.43
N LYS A 41 2.19 6.80 0.41
CA LYS A 41 1.00 7.65 0.44
C LYS A 41 0.80 8.37 -0.90
N THR A 42 -0.40 8.32 -1.45
CA THR A 42 -0.73 9.11 -2.65
C THR A 42 -0.64 10.61 -2.29
N LYS A 43 -0.04 11.41 -3.17
CA LYS A 43 0.13 12.85 -2.92
C LYS A 43 -1.26 13.51 -2.81
N GLY A 44 -1.46 14.32 -1.78
CA GLY A 44 -2.71 15.05 -1.56
C GLY A 44 -3.83 14.24 -0.92
N THR A 45 -3.60 12.96 -0.58
CA THR A 45 -4.59 12.10 0.08
C THR A 45 -4.26 11.85 1.55
N GLY A 46 -5.18 11.20 2.26
CA GLY A 46 -5.10 10.88 3.69
C GLY A 46 -6.15 11.63 4.54
N GLY A 47 -6.39 11.14 5.74
CA GLY A 47 -7.52 11.61 6.55
C GLY A 47 -8.85 11.26 5.85
N ASN A 48 -9.61 12.29 5.48
CA ASN A 48 -10.85 12.20 4.69
C ASN A 48 -10.64 12.47 3.18
N LYS A 49 -9.41 12.82 2.77
CA LYS A 49 -9.08 13.10 1.36
C LYS A 49 -8.67 11.81 0.66
N VAL A 50 -9.31 11.53 -0.47
CA VAL A 50 -9.04 10.35 -1.30
C VAL A 50 -8.73 10.75 -2.74
N GLY A 51 -8.01 9.88 -3.47
CA GLY A 51 -7.78 10.04 -4.90
C GLY A 51 -9.04 9.74 -5.72
N HIS A 52 -8.93 9.88 -7.05
CA HIS A 52 -10.05 9.74 -7.99
C HIS A 52 -10.84 8.42 -7.85
N LYS A 53 -10.17 7.34 -7.45
CA LYS A 53 -10.80 6.01 -7.27
C LYS A 53 -10.91 5.60 -5.80
N GLY A 54 -10.84 6.55 -4.87
CA GLY A 54 -10.76 6.26 -3.44
C GLY A 54 -9.36 5.84 -2.97
N ASP A 55 -8.34 5.90 -3.84
CA ASP A 55 -6.98 5.46 -3.51
C ASP A 55 -6.29 6.45 -2.57
N VAL A 56 -5.59 5.92 -1.57
CA VAL A 56 -4.74 6.72 -0.68
C VAL A 56 -3.33 6.16 -0.54
N TRP A 57 -3.11 4.93 -1.01
CA TRP A 57 -1.80 4.29 -1.02
C TRP A 57 -1.44 3.78 -2.41
N LYS A 58 -0.15 3.77 -2.70
CA LYS A 58 0.46 3.11 -3.86
C LYS A 58 1.23 1.90 -3.38
N LEU A 59 0.88 0.72 -3.87
CA LEU A 59 1.63 -0.49 -3.59
C LEU A 59 2.81 -0.61 -4.55
N ARG A 60 4.00 -0.78 -3.99
CA ARG A 60 5.23 -1.03 -4.74
C ARG A 60 5.81 -2.38 -4.35
N ASN A 61 6.29 -3.11 -5.35
CA ASN A 61 6.98 -4.37 -5.12
C ASN A 61 8.36 -4.13 -4.47
N PHE A 62 9.03 -5.22 -4.09
CA PHE A 62 10.39 -5.18 -3.53
C PHE A 62 11.45 -4.52 -4.42
N LYS A 63 11.18 -4.35 -5.72
CA LYS A 63 12.03 -3.63 -6.68
C LYS A 63 11.67 -2.15 -6.82
N GLY A 64 10.71 -1.64 -6.03
CA GLY A 64 10.23 -0.25 -6.09
C GLY A 64 9.25 0.06 -7.22
N LYS A 65 8.89 -0.92 -8.08
CA LYS A 65 7.90 -0.74 -9.15
C LYS A 65 6.49 -0.70 -8.54
N ARG A 66 5.72 0.35 -8.88
CA ARG A 66 4.28 0.42 -8.55
C ARG A 66 3.54 -0.69 -9.28
N ILE A 67 2.66 -1.39 -8.57
CA ILE A 67 1.84 -2.45 -9.15
C ILE A 67 0.34 -2.32 -8.84
N ALA A 68 -0.03 -1.47 -7.87
CA ALA A 68 -1.41 -1.23 -7.53
C ALA A 68 -1.60 0.11 -6.81
N SER A 69 -2.85 0.55 -6.79
CA SER A 69 -3.37 1.65 -5.99
C SER A 69 -4.36 1.06 -4.99
N LEU A 70 -4.27 1.47 -3.74
CA LEU A 70 -5.06 0.91 -2.65
C LEU A 70 -5.88 2.00 -1.97
N THR A 71 -7.09 1.64 -1.54
CA THR A 71 -7.88 2.48 -0.62
C THR A 71 -7.22 2.54 0.76
N LYS A 72 -7.81 3.33 1.66
CA LYS A 72 -7.35 3.47 3.06
C LYS A 72 -7.38 2.14 3.83
N GLU A 73 -8.27 1.22 3.43
CA GLU A 73 -8.46 -0.10 4.02
C GLU A 73 -7.61 -1.19 3.35
N GLY A 74 -6.88 -0.84 2.28
CA GLY A 74 -6.01 -1.74 1.54
C GLY A 74 -6.67 -2.43 0.34
N LYS A 75 -7.90 -2.07 -0.04
CA LYS A 75 -8.57 -2.62 -1.23
C LYS A 75 -7.87 -2.13 -2.49
N ILE A 76 -7.61 -3.03 -3.43
CA ILE A 76 -7.03 -2.67 -4.73
C ILE A 76 -8.10 -1.94 -5.55
N VAL A 77 -7.77 -0.77 -6.13
CA VAL A 77 -8.69 0.04 -6.96
C VAL A 77 -8.09 0.46 -8.30
N GLY A 78 -6.85 0.04 -8.57
CA GLY A 78 -6.18 0.17 -9.86
C GLY A 78 -4.86 -0.57 -9.86
N GLN A 79 -4.42 -1.07 -11.01
CA GLN A 79 -3.13 -1.76 -11.20
C GLN A 79 -2.21 -0.94 -12.10
#